data_AF-A0A3M7Q8J9-F1
#
_entry.id   AF-A0A3M7Q8J9-F1
#
_cell.length_a   1.000
_cell.length_b   1.000
_cell.length_c   1.000
_cell.angle_alpha   90.00
_cell.angle_beta   90.00
_cell.angle_gamma   90.00
#
_symmetry.space_group_name_H-M   'P 1'
#
loop_
_entity.id
_entity.type
_entity.pdbx_description
1 polymer ?
#
loop_
_entity_poly.entity_id
_entity_poly.type
_entity_poly.pdbx_seq_one_letter_code
_entity_poly.pdbx_strand_id
1 'polypeptide(L)'
;ITVPISITLFVLSNYILLGGIFFKTLEEWTVIEGVYFCFITLSTIGLGDYVPGNSINDSDTQAELKLVGCSLYLLIGLSLLVMCFNLMQEEVTAKFKKLAVRLGIIDDPNYCIIFIWFLTILVSVSRLINVLVYLSKKDQKNGILI
;
A
#
# COMPACT_ATOMS: atom_id res chain seq x y z
N ILE A 1 7.49 -3.46 -24.22
CA ILE A 1 7.41 -2.00 -24.02
C ILE A 1 8.03 -1.75 -22.65
N THR A 2 9.23 -1.18 -22.58
CA THR A 2 9.91 -0.97 -21.30
C THR A 2 9.32 0.27 -20.66
N VAL A 3 8.43 0.11 -19.69
CA VAL A 3 7.92 1.26 -18.92
C VAL A 3 9.05 1.68 -17.99
N PRO A 4 9.63 2.88 -18.13
CA PRO A 4 10.70 3.31 -17.25
C PRO A 4 10.17 3.48 -15.82
N ILE A 5 10.90 2.97 -14.83
CA ILE A 5 10.59 3.11 -13.39
C ILE A 5 10.32 4.58 -13.01
N SER A 6 10.96 5.53 -13.67
CA SER A 6 10.73 6.95 -13.42
C SER A 6 9.27 7.36 -13.61
N ILE A 7 8.55 6.74 -14.56
CA ILE A 7 7.13 7.05 -14.80
C ILE A 7 6.27 6.46 -13.69
N THR A 8 6.49 5.22 -13.28
CA THR A 8 5.70 4.59 -12.21
C THR A 8 5.88 5.32 -10.87
N LEU A 9 7.10 5.75 -10.55
CA LEU A 9 7.37 6.58 -9.37
C LEU A 9 6.68 7.94 -9.45
N PHE A 10 6.65 8.56 -10.63
CA PHE A 10 5.94 9.82 -10.82
C PHE A 10 4.44 9.65 -10.62
N VAL A 11 3.83 8.59 -11.17
CA VAL A 11 2.40 8.29 -10.96
C VAL A 11 2.10 8.06 -9.47
N LEU A 12 2.93 7.28 -8.77
CA LEU A 12 2.75 7.03 -7.34
C LEU A 12 2.85 8.32 -6.51
N SER A 13 3.83 9.17 -6.81
CA SER A 13 4.01 10.44 -6.11
C SER A 13 2.82 11.36 -6.32
N ASN A 14 2.33 11.50 -7.56
CA ASN A 14 1.14 12.31 -7.85
C ASN A 14 -0.11 11.74 -7.18
N TYR A 15 -0.24 10.41 -7.13
CA TYR A 15 -1.34 9.75 -6.47
C TYR A 15 -1.42 10.13 -4.98
N ILE A 16 -0.30 10.07 -4.26
CA ILE A 16 -0.22 10.45 -2.84
C ILE A 16 -0.56 11.94 -2.63
N LEU A 17 -0.04 12.82 -3.49
CA LEU A 17 -0.32 14.27 -3.43
C LEU A 17 -1.80 14.57 -3.64
N LEU A 18 -2.44 13.91 -4.62
CA LEU A 18 -3.88 14.02 -4.86
C LEU A 18 -4.69 13.52 -3.67
N GLY A 19 -4.27 12.43 -3.04
CA GLY A 19 -4.87 11.93 -1.81
C GLY A 19 -4.83 12.95 -0.68
N GLY A 20 -3.67 13.59 -0.48
CA GLY A 20 -3.55 14.61 0.56
C GLY A 20 -4.47 15.82 0.38
N ILE A 21 -4.68 16.25 -0.87
CA ILE A 21 -5.64 17.33 -1.19
C ILE A 21 -7.08 16.85 -0.98
N PHE A 22 -7.39 15.61 -1.38
CA PHE A 22 -8.70 15.00 -1.18
C PHE A 22 -9.06 14.88 0.31
N PHE A 23 -8.14 14.38 1.14
CA PHE A 23 -8.34 14.28 2.59
C PHE A 23 -8.41 15.63 3.28
N LYS A 24 -7.67 16.65 2.80
CA LYS A 24 -7.85 18.03 3.27
C LYS A 24 -9.29 18.52 3.10
N THR A 25 -9.95 18.20 1.99
CA THR A 25 -11.33 18.64 1.75
C THR A 25 -12.37 17.84 2.53
N LEU A 26 -12.06 16.60 2.95
CA LEU A 26 -12.99 15.74 3.67
C LEU A 26 -12.92 15.88 5.20
N GLU A 27 -11.71 16.05 5.75
CA GLU A 27 -11.43 16.01 7.19
C GLU A 27 -10.86 17.34 7.72
N GLU A 28 -10.79 18.38 6.89
CA GLU A 28 -10.16 19.67 7.18
C GLU A 28 -8.67 19.57 7.60
N TRP A 29 -8.03 18.44 7.33
CA TRP A 29 -6.60 18.25 7.59
C TRP A 29 -5.74 19.15 6.71
N THR A 30 -4.52 19.44 7.15
CA THR A 30 -3.52 20.06 6.30
C THR A 30 -3.11 19.10 5.18
N VAL A 31 -2.66 19.64 4.04
CA VAL A 31 -2.18 18.81 2.92
C VAL A 31 -1.03 17.89 3.36
N ILE A 32 -0.20 18.35 4.29
CA ILE A 32 0.93 17.58 4.82
C ILE A 32 0.45 16.37 5.65
N GLU A 33 -0.60 16.54 6.48
CA GLU A 33 -1.20 15.46 7.27
C GLU A 33 -1.89 14.44 6.36
N GLY A 34 -2.61 14.91 5.33
CA GLY A 34 -3.22 14.02 4.34
C GLY A 34 -2.19 13.22 3.52
N VAL A 35 -1.09 13.84 3.11
CA VAL A 35 0.02 13.14 2.43
C VAL A 35 0.69 12.13 3.37
N TYR A 36 0.93 12.50 4.62
CA TYR A 36 1.48 11.61 5.64
C TYR A 36 0.57 10.39 5.87
N PHE A 37 -0.73 10.62 6.04
CA PHE A 37 -1.72 9.55 6.17
C PHE A 37 -1.71 8.59 4.98
N CYS A 38 -1.75 9.13 3.76
CA CYS A 38 -1.67 8.33 2.53
C CYS A 38 -0.37 7.50 2.48
N PHE A 39 0.77 8.10 2.79
CA PHE A 39 2.07 7.42 2.75
C PHE A 39 2.18 6.31 3.81
N ILE A 40 1.80 6.57 5.05
CA ILE A 40 1.84 5.60 6.16
C ILE A 40 0.87 4.43 5.91
N THR A 41 -0.28 4.70 5.31
CA THR A 41 -1.27 3.67 4.99
C THR A 41 -0.85 2.82 3.80
N LEU A 42 -0.33 3.44 2.74
CA LEU A 42 0.16 2.75 1.54
C LEU A 42 1.46 1.96 1.80
N SER A 43 2.36 2.50 2.62
CA SER A 43 3.52 1.75 3.13
C SER A 43 3.11 0.63 4.11
N THR A 44 1.84 0.62 4.54
CA THR A 44 1.20 -0.28 5.51
C THR A 44 1.86 -0.27 6.89
N ILE A 45 2.56 0.82 7.22
CA ILE A 45 3.02 1.06 8.59
C ILE A 45 1.79 1.22 9.49
N GLY A 46 0.77 1.96 9.02
CA GLY A 46 -0.56 1.98 9.63
C GLY A 46 -0.59 2.42 11.09
N LEU A 47 0.11 3.52 11.42
CA LEU A 47 0.22 4.02 12.80
C LEU A 47 -1.15 4.31 13.45
N GLY A 48 -2.13 4.72 12.65
CA GLY A 48 -3.51 4.95 13.11
C GLY A 48 -3.68 6.22 13.94
N ASP A 49 -2.72 7.15 13.86
CA ASP A 49 -2.76 8.48 14.47
C ASP A 49 -3.72 9.44 13.75
N TYR A 50 -3.81 9.33 12.42
CA TYR A 50 -4.81 10.01 11.61
C TYR A 50 -5.77 8.99 11.01
N VAL A 51 -7.05 9.10 11.33
CA VAL A 51 -8.12 8.22 10.81
C VAL A 51 -9.33 9.07 10.44
N PRO A 52 -9.88 8.92 9.22
CA PRO A 52 -11.08 9.66 8.83
C PRO A 52 -12.28 9.26 9.69
N GLY A 53 -13.19 10.20 9.94
CA GLY A 53 -14.39 9.98 10.75
C GLY A 53 -14.19 10.05 12.27
N ASN A 54 -13.04 10.56 12.75
CA ASN A 54 -12.81 10.79 14.19
C ASN A 54 -13.35 12.15 14.69
N SER A 55 -13.95 12.96 13.82
CA SER A 55 -14.60 14.22 14.20
C SER A 55 -15.91 13.96 14.95
N ILE A 56 -15.90 14.20 16.27
CA ILE A 56 -17.01 13.95 17.23
C ILE A 56 -18.31 14.74 16.91
N ASN A 57 -18.27 15.67 15.96
CA ASN A 57 -19.34 16.65 15.72
C ASN A 57 -20.16 16.39 14.44
N ASP A 58 -19.84 15.37 13.64
CA ASP A 58 -20.54 15.10 12.38
C ASP A 58 -21.66 14.07 12.59
N SER A 59 -22.85 14.34 12.07
CA SER A 59 -23.98 13.39 12.03
C SER A 59 -23.52 12.04 11.49
N ASP A 60 -23.90 10.93 12.15
CA ASP A 60 -23.46 9.55 11.85
C ASP A 60 -23.39 9.21 10.35
N THR A 61 -24.35 9.70 9.55
CA THR A 61 -24.41 9.46 8.10
C THR A 61 -23.25 10.09 7.31
N GLN A 62 -22.70 11.24 7.74
CA GLN A 62 -21.57 11.88 7.06
C GLN A 62 -20.23 11.22 7.39
N ALA A 63 -20.07 10.71 8.62
CA ALA A 63 -18.88 9.97 9.02
C ALA A 63 -18.74 8.66 8.20
N GLU A 64 -19.84 7.94 7.97
CA GLU A 64 -19.83 6.72 7.17
C GLU A 64 -19.43 6.98 5.70
N LEU A 65 -19.92 8.06 5.09
CA LEU A 65 -19.56 8.42 3.72
C LEU A 65 -18.07 8.76 3.57
N LYS A 66 -17.49 9.48 4.55
CA LYS A 66 -16.05 9.80 4.59
C LYS A 66 -15.19 8.52 4.71
N LEU A 67 -15.59 7.59 5.57
CA LEU A 67 -14.93 6.30 5.76
C LEU A 67 -14.99 5.42 4.50
N VAL A 68 -16.17 5.32 3.86
CA VAL A 68 -16.33 4.56 2.61
C VAL A 68 -15.46 5.16 1.51
N GLY A 69 -15.47 6.50 1.35
CA GLY A 69 -14.62 7.20 0.39
C GLY A 69 -13.13 6.95 0.61
N CYS A 70 -12.67 6.99 1.87
CA CYS A 70 -11.30 6.64 2.23
C CYS A 70 -10.94 5.21 1.80
N SER A 71 -11.79 4.24 2.12
CA SER A 71 -11.54 2.83 1.82
C SER A 71 -11.40 2.56 0.32
N LEU A 72 -12.26 3.15 -0.50
CA LEU A 72 -12.23 3.02 -1.96
C LEU A 72 -10.95 3.65 -2.55
N TYR A 73 -10.59 4.84 -2.05
CA TYR A 73 -9.35 5.49 -2.44
C TYR A 73 -8.15 4.58 -2.10
N LEU A 74 -8.04 4.11 -0.86
CA LEU A 74 -6.93 3.25 -0.44
C LEU A 74 -6.83 1.93 -1.23
N LEU A 75 -7.95 1.31 -1.59
CA LEU A 75 -7.96 0.11 -2.43
C LEU A 75 -7.33 0.35 -3.81
N ILE A 76 -7.67 1.47 -4.44
CA ILE A 76 -7.07 1.86 -5.73
C ILE A 76 -5.57 2.11 -5.55
N GLY A 77 -5.17 2.82 -4.49
CA GLY A 77 -3.77 3.12 -4.21
C GLY A 77 -2.92 1.88 -3.94
N LEU A 78 -3.47 0.89 -3.23
CA LEU A 78 -2.82 -0.40 -3.01
C LEU A 78 -2.66 -1.19 -4.32
N SER A 79 -3.65 -1.13 -5.22
CA SER A 79 -3.54 -1.78 -6.54
C SER A 79 -2.41 -1.17 -7.39
N LEU A 80 -2.27 0.17 -7.36
CA LEU A 80 -1.21 0.90 -8.04
C LEU A 80 0.16 0.59 -7.43
N LEU A 81 0.25 0.48 -6.11
CA LEU A 81 1.49 0.06 -5.44
C LEU A 81 1.93 -1.34 -5.87
N VAL A 82 1.00 -2.31 -5.92
CA VAL A 82 1.31 -3.68 -6.34
C VAL A 82 1.81 -3.70 -7.79
N MET A 83 1.15 -2.98 -8.69
CA MET A 83 1.62 -2.83 -10.07
C MET A 83 3.03 -2.21 -10.14
N CYS A 84 3.29 -1.16 -9.37
CA CYS A 84 4.60 -0.51 -9.31
C CYS A 84 5.68 -1.48 -8.80
N PHE A 85 5.41 -2.24 -7.74
CA PHE A 85 6.34 -3.23 -7.22
C PHE A 85 6.60 -4.37 -8.21
N ASN A 86 5.59 -4.81 -8.95
CA ASN A 86 5.75 -5.83 -9.99
C ASN A 86 6.70 -5.35 -11.09
N LEU A 87 6.50 -4.13 -11.59
CA LEU A 87 7.37 -3.52 -12.62
C LEU A 87 8.80 -3.30 -12.12
N MET A 88 8.98 -2.85 -10.88
CA MET A 88 10.30 -2.70 -10.28
C MET A 88 11.02 -4.05 -10.16
N GLN A 89 10.31 -5.11 -9.77
CA GLN A 89 10.88 -6.46 -9.66
C GLN A 89 11.33 -7.00 -11.02
N GLU A 90 10.55 -6.77 -12.08
CA GLU A 90 10.92 -7.17 -13.45
C GLU A 90 12.22 -6.50 -13.91
N GLU A 91 12.37 -5.19 -13.68
CA GLU A 91 13.58 -4.47 -14.10
C GLU A 91 14.80 -4.81 -13.23
N VAL A 92 14.62 -4.96 -11.92
CA VAL A 92 15.69 -5.41 -11.00
C VAL A 92 16.18 -6.78 -11.44
N THR A 93 15.28 -7.73 -11.70
CA THR A 93 15.61 -9.07 -12.19
C THR A 93 16.34 -9.00 -13.54
N ALA A 94 15.90 -8.13 -14.45
CA ALA A 94 16.56 -7.94 -15.75
C ALA A 94 17.99 -7.40 -15.61
N LYS A 95 18.23 -6.42 -14.72
CA LYS A 95 19.57 -5.89 -14.43
C LYS A 95 20.45 -6.92 -13.73
N PHE A 96 19.92 -7.63 -12.73
CA PHE A 96 20.64 -8.71 -12.03
C PHE A 96 21.02 -9.83 -12.99
N LYS A 97 20.14 -10.23 -13.92
CA LYS A 97 20.46 -11.23 -14.95
C LYS A 97 21.60 -10.75 -15.85
N LYS A 98 21.60 -9.47 -16.25
CA LYS A 98 22.66 -8.88 -17.08
C LYS A 98 24.01 -8.79 -16.34
N LEU A 99 23.99 -8.52 -15.04
CA LEU A 99 25.18 -8.52 -14.19
C LEU A 99 25.69 -9.94 -13.91
N ALA A 100 24.79 -10.88 -13.62
CA ALA A 100 25.12 -12.28 -13.36
C ALA A 100 25.77 -12.97 -14.57
N VAL A 101 25.27 -12.72 -15.78
CA VAL A 101 25.87 -13.22 -17.03
C VAL A 101 27.26 -12.61 -17.26
N ARG A 102 27.47 -11.34 -16.89
CA ARG A 102 28.81 -10.72 -16.98
C ARG A 102 29.81 -11.27 -15.97
N LEU A 103 29.33 -11.72 -14.81
CA LEU A 103 30.16 -12.27 -13.76
C LEU A 103 30.39 -13.79 -13.90
N GLY A 104 29.62 -14.49 -14.73
CA GLY A 104 29.77 -15.93 -14.96
C GLY A 104 29.37 -16.80 -13.75
N ILE A 105 28.59 -16.27 -12.81
CA ILE A 105 28.32 -16.89 -11.49
C ILE A 105 27.06 -17.79 -11.48
N ILE A 106 26.13 -17.67 -12.44
CA ILE A 106 24.81 -18.31 -12.32
C ILE A 106 24.37 -18.94 -13.65
N ASP A 107 24.18 -20.26 -13.66
CA ASP A 107 23.58 -21.03 -14.77
C ASP A 107 22.03 -21.01 -14.76
N ASP A 108 21.38 -20.77 -13.60
CA ASP A 108 19.91 -20.85 -13.47
C ASP A 108 19.23 -19.54 -12.99
N PRO A 109 18.66 -18.74 -13.90
CA PRO A 109 17.97 -17.48 -13.55
C PRO A 109 16.64 -17.67 -12.81
N ASN A 110 16.12 -18.90 -12.74
CA ASN A 110 14.79 -19.20 -12.17
C ASN A 110 14.76 -19.15 -10.63
N TYR A 111 15.86 -19.45 -9.93
CA TYR A 111 15.90 -19.46 -8.46
C TYR A 111 15.87 -18.05 -7.84
N CYS A 112 16.49 -17.06 -8.48
CA CYS A 112 16.42 -15.66 -8.01
C CYS A 112 15.00 -15.10 -8.10
N ILE A 113 14.28 -15.46 -9.17
CA ILE A 113 12.89 -15.06 -9.38
C ILE A 113 11.99 -15.70 -8.32
N ILE A 114 12.19 -16.98 -8.02
CA ILE A 114 11.45 -17.70 -6.97
C ILE A 114 11.72 -17.08 -5.59
N PHE A 115 12.96 -16.68 -5.26
CA PHE A 115 13.28 -16.08 -3.96
C PHE A 115 12.69 -14.67 -3.80
N ILE A 116 12.69 -13.87 -4.87
CA ILE A 116 12.08 -12.52 -4.89
C ILE A 116 10.56 -12.63 -4.84
N TRP A 117 9.95 -13.52 -5.62
CA TRP A 117 8.52 -13.81 -5.53
C TRP A 117 8.13 -14.36 -4.16
N PHE A 118 8.96 -15.21 -3.55
CA PHE A 118 8.73 -15.77 -2.22
C PHE A 118 8.83 -14.70 -1.13
N LEU A 119 9.75 -13.74 -1.24
CA LEU A 119 9.83 -12.57 -0.35
C LEU A 119 8.65 -11.62 -0.55
N THR A 120 8.27 -11.31 -1.79
CA THR A 120 7.12 -10.45 -2.11
C THR A 120 5.80 -11.09 -1.65
N ILE A 121 5.63 -12.40 -1.87
CA ILE A 121 4.50 -13.19 -1.37
C ILE A 121 4.57 -13.30 0.15
N LEU A 122 5.72 -13.56 0.78
CA LEU A 122 5.85 -13.60 2.24
C LEU A 122 5.51 -12.26 2.89
N VAL A 123 5.93 -11.13 2.32
CA VAL A 123 5.61 -9.79 2.84
C VAL A 123 4.12 -9.48 2.62
N SER A 124 3.56 -9.84 1.47
CA SER A 124 2.13 -9.65 1.17
C SER A 124 1.23 -10.55 2.02
N VAL A 125 1.61 -11.81 2.22
CA VAL A 125 0.91 -12.83 3.03
C VAL A 125 1.09 -12.56 4.52
N SER A 126 2.27 -12.14 4.99
CA SER A 126 2.47 -11.74 6.40
C SER A 126 1.61 -10.53 6.76
N ARG A 127 1.42 -9.59 5.82
CA ARG A 127 0.52 -8.45 5.99
C ARG A 127 -0.95 -8.87 5.94
N LEU A 128 -1.34 -9.78 5.04
CA LEU A 128 -2.70 -10.33 4.99
C LEU A 128 -3.04 -11.14 6.25
N ILE A 129 -2.09 -11.91 6.78
CA ILE A 129 -2.21 -12.64 8.03
C ILE A 129 -2.33 -11.68 9.20
N ASN A 130 -1.52 -10.61 9.27
CA ASN A 130 -1.67 -9.61 10.32
C ASN A 130 -3.03 -8.89 10.24
N VAL A 131 -3.54 -8.59 9.05
CA VAL A 131 -4.88 -8.01 8.86
C VAL A 131 -5.99 -9.01 9.24
N LEU A 132 -5.87 -10.27 8.86
CA LEU A 132 -6.83 -11.32 9.25
C LEU A 132 -6.76 -11.66 10.74
N VAL A 133 -5.57 -11.63 11.36
CA VAL A 133 -5.37 -11.79 12.81
C VAL A 133 -5.92 -10.57 13.55
N TYR A 134 -5.79 -9.37 12.99
CA TYR A 134 -6.41 -8.16 13.55
C TYR A 134 -7.94 -8.22 13.45
N LEU A 135 -8.49 -8.67 12.32
CA LEU A 135 -9.92 -8.89 12.16
C LEU A 135 -10.44 -10.03 13.05
N SER A 136 -9.68 -11.11 13.21
CA SER A 136 -10.02 -12.23 14.12
C SER A 136 -10.00 -11.79 15.59
N LYS A 137 -9.06 -10.93 15.99
CA LYS A 137 -9.07 -10.31 17.33
C LYS A 137 -10.21 -9.30 17.52
N LYS A 138 -10.59 -8.58 16.47
CA LYS A 138 -11.73 -7.64 16.50
C LYS A 138 -13.06 -8.40 16.62
N ASP A 139 -13.19 -9.52 15.94
CA ASP A 139 -14.37 -10.39 16.01
C ASP A 139 -14.52 -11.06 17.40
N GLN A 140 -13.41 -11.52 17.99
CA GLN A 140 -13.41 -12.04 19.37
C GLN A 140 -13.71 -10.99 20.45
N LYS A 141 -13.34 -9.71 20.26
CA LYS A 141 -13.68 -8.64 21.20
C LYS A 141 -15.14 -8.18 21.09
N ASN A 142 -15.77 -8.33 19.92
CA ASN A 142 -17.17 -7.96 19.71
C ASN A 142 -18.16 -9.13 19.87
N GLY A 143 -17.66 -10.35 20.10
CA GLY A 143 -18.45 -11.56 20.37
C GLY A 143 -18.68 -11.89 21.85
N ILE A 144 -18.36 -10.98 22.78
CA ILE A 144 -18.76 -11.09 24.20
C ILE A 144 -19.64 -9.88 24.54
N LEU A 145 -20.86 -9.92 24.03
CA LEU A 145 -22.07 -9.37 24.68
C LEU A 145 -23.24 -10.28 24.26
N ILE A 146 -23.23 -11.49 24.82
CA ILE A 146 -24.45 -12.06 25.42
C ILE A 146 -24.26 -11.88 26.93
#